data_AF-A0A1C6H189-F1
#
_entry.id   AF-A0A1C6H189-F1
#
_cell.length_a   1.000
_cell.length_b   1.000
_cell.length_c   1.000
_cell.angle_alpha   90.00
_cell.angle_beta   90.00
_cell.angle_gamma   90.00
#
_symmetry.space_group_name_H-M   'P 1'
#
loop_
_entity.id
_entity.type
_entity.pdbx_description
1 polymer ?
#
loop_
_entity_poly.entity_id
_entity_poly.type
_entity_poly.pdbx_seq_one_letter_code
_entity_poly.pdbx_strand_id
1 'polypeptide(L)' 'MKKYEFVIGMAPDEETIKEFHKVLANGLIKKYGIETMKEVIRMIEEKDK' A
#
# COMPACT_ATOMS: atom_id res chain seq x y z
N MET A 1 -16.87 -7.29 18.21
CA MET A 1 -16.12 -7.84 17.06
C MET A 1 -16.77 -7.27 15.80
N LYS A 2 -16.07 -6.49 14.98
CA LYS A 2 -16.64 -6.03 13.70
C LYS A 2 -16.70 -7.23 12.75
N LYS A 3 -17.89 -7.56 12.23
CA LYS A 3 -18.07 -8.55 11.17
C LYS A 3 -17.56 -7.92 9.87
N TYR A 4 -16.55 -8.53 9.26
CA TYR A 4 -16.12 -8.17 7.91
C TYR A 4 -16.79 -9.16 6.95
N GLU A 5 -17.65 -8.65 6.07
CA GLU A 5 -18.23 -9.42 4.97
C GLU A 5 -17.47 -9.08 3.69
N PHE A 6 -16.85 -10.09 3.06
CA PHE A 6 -16.21 -9.91 1.77
C PHE A 6 -17.31 -9.85 0.70
N VAL A 7 -17.61 -8.64 0.22
CA VAL A 7 -18.58 -8.43 -0.86
C VAL A 7 -17.89 -8.73 -2.19
N ILE A 8 -18.05 -9.97 -2.67
CA ILE A 8 -17.52 -10.41 -3.96
C ILE A 8 -18.46 -9.89 -5.05
N GLY A 9 -18.17 -8.71 -5.62
CA GLY A 9 -18.96 -8.17 -6.75
C GLY A 9 -18.92 -6.66 -6.94
N MET A 10 -18.40 -5.90 -5.97
CA MET A 10 -18.22 -4.45 -6.11
C MET A 10 -16.74 -4.11 -5.96
N ALA A 11 -16.20 -3.35 -6.91
CA ALA A 11 -14.89 -2.76 -6.73
C ALA A 11 -14.93 -1.85 -5.49
N PRO A 12 -13.89 -1.86 -4.65
CA PRO A 12 -13.81 -0.93 -3.52
C PRO A 12 -13.86 0.51 -4.03
N ASP A 13 -14.53 1.38 -3.28
CA ASP A 13 -14.53 2.81 -3.58
C ASP A 13 -13.11 3.41 -3.40
N GLU A 14 -12.93 4.62 -3.94
CA GLU A 14 -11.63 5.30 -3.90
C GLU A 14 -11.12 5.52 -2.46
N GLU A 15 -12.02 5.75 -1.51
CA GLU A 15 -11.66 5.94 -0.09
C GLU A 15 -11.09 4.65 0.49
N THR A 16 -11.73 3.52 0.22
CA THR A 16 -11.28 2.18 0.65
C THR A 16 -9.94 1.83 0.03
N ILE A 17 -9.74 2.13 -1.26
CA ILE A 17 -8.45 1.91 -1.94
C ILE A 17 -7.36 2.79 -1.31
N LYS A 18 -7.66 4.06 -1.04
CA LYS A 18 -6.72 5.00 -0.43
C LYS A 18 -6.30 4.58 0.97
N GLU A 19 -7.25 4.13 1.80
CA GLU A 19 -6.94 3.65 3.15
C GLU A 19 -6.12 2.35 3.10
N PHE A 20 -6.45 1.43 2.18
CA PHE A 20 -5.64 0.23 1.96
C PHE A 20 -4.18 0.57 1.60
N HIS A 21 -3.96 1.48 0.64
CA HIS A 21 -2.62 1.93 0.26
C HIS A 21 -1.87 2.57 1.43
N LYS A 22 -2.55 3.37 2.24
CA LYS A 22 -1.95 4.02 3.42
C LYS A 22 -1.51 3.01 4.47
N VAL A 23 -2.35 2.02 4.78
CA VAL A 23 -2.02 0.94 5.72
C VAL A 23 -0.82 0.13 5.21
N LEU A 24 -0.83 -0.23 3.93
CA LEU A 24 0.27 -0.96 3.30
C LEU A 24 1.59 -0.17 3.37
N ALA A 25 1.58 1.09 2.95
CA ALA A 25 2.76 1.95 2.96
C ALA A 25 3.32 2.14 4.38
N ASN A 26 2.45 2.39 5.36
CA ASN A 26 2.87 2.50 6.76
C ASN A 26 3.47 1.20 7.29
N GLY A 27 2.92 0.04 6.93
CA GLY A 27 3.47 -1.27 7.31
C GLY A 27 4.88 -1.49 6.75
N LEU A 28 5.09 -1.13 5.48
CA LEU A 28 6.39 -1.24 4.83
C LEU A 28 7.42 -0.26 5.43
N ILE A 29 7.04 1.00 5.63
CA ILE A 29 7.90 2.01 6.25
C ILE A 29 8.26 1.60 7.68
N LYS A 30 7.31 1.08 8.46
CA LYS A 30 7.58 0.62 9.83
C LYS A 30 8.53 -0.58 9.85
N LYS A 31 8.44 -1.47 8.86
CA LYS A 31 9.26 -2.68 8.80
C LYS A 31 10.68 -2.42 8.28
N TYR A 32 10.84 -1.57 7.28
CA TYR A 32 12.10 -1.40 6.56
C TYR A 32 12.73 -0.01 6.72
N GLY A 33 11.99 0.98 7.23
CA GLY A 33 12.45 2.36 7.34
C GLY A 33 12.18 3.19 6.09
N ILE A 34 11.97 4.49 6.28
CA ILE A 34 11.60 5.42 5.21
C ILE A 34 12.69 5.56 4.13
N GLU A 35 13.97 5.58 4.53
CA GLU A 35 15.09 5.76 3.60
C GLU A 35 15.26 4.55 2.69
N THR A 36 15.13 3.33 3.22
CA THR A 36 15.14 2.10 2.41
C THR A 36 14.01 2.08 1.40
N MET A 37 12.80 2.54 1.78
CA MET A 37 11.69 2.62 0.83
C MET A 37 11.93 3.63 -0.29
N LYS A 38 12.56 4.78 -0.01
CA LYS A 38 12.95 5.76 -1.04
C LYS A 38 14.00 5.18 -2.01
N GLU A 39 14.97 4.44 -1.48
CA GLU A 39 15.99 3.80 -2.31
C GLU A 39 15.39 2.73 -3.24
N VAL A 40 14.46 1.90 -2.74
CA VAL A 40 13.77 0.91 -3.57
C VAL A 40 12.99 1.59 -4.70
N ILE A 41 12.30 2.70 -4.43
CA ILE A 41 11.60 3.46 -5.47
C ILE A 41 12.58 3.94 -6.54
N ARG A 42 13.71 4.56 -6.13
CA ARG A 42 14.77 4.99 -7.07
C ARG A 42 15.26 3.85 -7.94
N MET A 43 15.51 2.68 -7.35
CA MET A 43 15.99 1.50 -8.09
C MET A 43 14.97 0.99 -9.11
N ILE A 44 13.67 1.06 -8.81
CA ILE A 44 12.61 0.68 -9.76
C ILE A 44 12.58 1.68 -10.91
N GLU A 45 12.58 2.98 -10.62
CA GLU A 45 12.57 4.05 -11.63
C GLU A 45 13.81 4.04 -12.54
N GLU A 46 14.97 3.64 -12.02
CA GLU A 46 16.18 3.46 -12.82
C GLU A 46 16.14 2.22 -13.72
N LYS A 47 15.38 1.19 -13.34
CA LYS A 47 15.23 -0.05 -14.10
C LYS A 47 14.21 0.06 -15.24
N ASP A 48 13.21 0.92 -15.06
CA ASP A 48 12.16 1.17 -16.04
C ASP A 48 12.56 2.25 -17.07
N LYS A 49 13.78 2.79 -16.97
CA LYS A 49 14.44 3.65 -17.98
C LYS A 49 15.23 2.82 -18.99
#